data_AF-A0A8S9P867-F1
#
_entry.id   AF-A0A8S9P867-F1
#
_cell.length_a   1.000
_cell.length_b   1.000
_cell.length_c   1.000
_cell.angle_alpha   90.00
_cell.angle_beta   90.00
_cell.angle_gamma   90.00
#
_symmetry.space_group_name_H-M   'P 1'
#
loop_
_entity.id
_entity.type
_entity.pdbx_description
1 polymer ?
#
loop_
_entity_poly.entity_id
_entity_poly.type
_entity_poly.pdbx_seq_one_letter_code
_entity_poly.pdbx_strand_id
1 'polypeptide(L)'
;MPHDDALVITLELASTIFLKVLVDTGSAVNVVSQKTLRSISQPTPVIDHQTTHLNSFKGKSVRTLGIVALTTKTYDVELETRFTVVDHFMPFDAIVGRPRLHQMKRSLRFTTNA
;
A
#
# COMPACT_ATOMS: atom_id res chain seq x y z
N MET A 1 7.39 -7.93 -21.82
CA MET A 1 7.60 -6.48 -22.02
C MET A 1 8.16 -5.96 -20.70
N PRO A 2 9.46 -5.66 -20.60
CA PRO A 2 10.11 -5.42 -19.34
C PRO A 2 10.02 -3.93 -19.02
N HIS A 3 9.08 -3.60 -18.15
CA HIS A 3 9.15 -2.37 -17.36
C HIS A 3 9.00 -2.81 -15.91
N ASP A 4 10.01 -3.55 -15.43
CA ASP A 4 10.23 -3.82 -14.01
C ASP A 4 10.92 -2.63 -13.32
N ASP A 5 10.86 -1.44 -13.92
CA ASP A 5 11.15 -0.17 -13.25
C ASP A 5 9.98 0.20 -12.32
N ALA A 6 9.59 -0.76 -11.47
CA ALA A 6 8.88 -0.44 -10.25
C ALA A 6 9.83 0.42 -9.43
N LEU A 7 9.41 1.63 -9.06
CA LEU A 7 10.14 2.40 -8.06
C LEU A 7 10.01 1.66 -6.73
N VAL A 8 10.98 0.79 -6.44
CA VAL A 8 11.06 0.01 -5.23
C VAL A 8 11.47 0.95 -4.10
N ILE A 9 10.48 1.42 -3.35
CA ILE A 9 10.73 2.15 -2.11
C ILE A 9 10.72 1.19 -0.92
N THR A 10 11.53 1.48 0.08
CA THR A 10 11.38 0.86 1.39
C THR A 10 10.17 1.50 2.08
N LEU A 11 9.21 0.67 2.49
CA LEU A 11 8.05 1.11 3.28
C LEU A 11 8.03 0.32 4.56
N GLU A 12 8.01 1.01 5.69
CA GLU A 12 7.77 0.37 6.97
C GLU A 12 6.25 0.37 7.20
N LEU A 13 5.64 -0.81 7.32
CA LEU A 13 4.24 -0.96 7.73
C LEU A 13 4.22 -1.61 9.11
N ALA A 14 3.61 -0.95 10.10
CA ALA A 14 3.47 -1.46 11.47
C ALA A 14 4.79 -2.08 12.00
N SER A 15 5.86 -1.29 11.94
CA SER A 15 7.21 -1.65 12.41
C SER A 15 7.88 -2.82 11.67
N THR A 16 7.34 -3.22 10.51
CA THR A 16 7.93 -4.23 9.63
C THR A 16 8.39 -3.57 8.34
N ILE A 17 9.65 -3.81 7.95
CA ILE A 17 10.24 -3.21 6.76
C ILE A 17 9.90 -4.06 5.53
N PHE A 18 9.26 -3.44 4.54
CA PHE A 18 8.95 -4.04 3.25
C PHE A 18 9.86 -3.49 2.17
N LEU A 19 10.45 -4.41 1.39
CA LEU A 19 11.49 -4.10 0.42
C LEU A 19 10.99 -4.12 -1.03
N LYS A 20 9.78 -4.63 -1.32
CA LYS A 20 9.24 -4.69 -2.69
C LYS A 20 7.92 -3.94 -2.81
N VAL A 21 7.97 -2.62 -2.72
CA VAL A 21 6.77 -1.78 -2.82
C VAL A 21 6.71 -1.13 -4.20
N LEU A 22 5.62 -1.32 -4.92
CA LEU A 22 5.37 -0.63 -6.19
C LEU A 22 4.66 0.70 -5.95
N VAL A 23 5.18 1.80 -6.49
CA VAL A 23 4.46 3.08 -6.55
C VAL A 23 3.68 3.18 -7.85
N ASP A 24 2.35 3.24 -7.77
CA ASP A 24 1.45 3.29 -8.92
C ASP A 24 0.52 4.52 -8.88
N THR A 25 0.84 5.54 -9.69
CA THR A 25 0.01 6.74 -9.83
C THR A 25 -1.32 6.50 -10.57
N GLY A 26 -1.42 5.39 -11.30
CA GLY A 26 -2.64 4.94 -11.97
C GLY A 26 -3.63 4.27 -11.02
N SER A 27 -3.15 3.68 -9.92
CA SER A 27 -4.00 2.99 -8.95
C SER A 27 -4.84 3.95 -8.10
N ALA A 28 -6.15 3.67 -8.02
CA ALA A 28 -7.08 4.40 -7.17
C ALA A 28 -7.00 4.02 -5.69
N VAL A 29 -6.36 2.88 -5.38
CA VAL A 29 -6.27 2.33 -4.02
C VAL A 29 -4.85 1.87 -3.71
N ASN A 30 -4.51 1.77 -2.43
CA ASN A 30 -3.30 1.07 -2.01
C ASN A 30 -3.63 -0.42 -1.85
N VAL A 31 -2.70 -1.30 -2.20
CA VAL A 31 -2.90 -2.76 -2.13
C VAL A 31 -1.81 -3.38 -1.28
N VAL A 32 -2.16 -4.38 -0.45
CA VAL A 32 -1.20 -5.20 0.28
C VAL A 32 -1.53 -6.67 0.08
N SER A 33 -0.52 -7.51 -0.11
CA SER A 33 -0.76 -8.95 -0.22
C SER A 33 -1.15 -9.54 1.14
N GLN A 34 -2.02 -10.55 1.15
CA GLN A 34 -2.33 -11.26 2.39
C GLN A 34 -1.06 -11.88 3.02
N LYS A 35 -0.12 -12.35 2.20
CA LYS A 35 1.18 -12.88 2.66
C LYS A 35 1.95 -11.81 3.45
N THR A 36 2.02 -10.60 2.91
CA THR A 36 2.68 -9.44 3.52
C THR A 36 1.99 -9.04 4.82
N LEU A 37 0.66 -9.01 4.83
CA LEU A 37 -0.10 -8.70 6.03
C LEU A 37 0.16 -9.71 7.15
N ARG A 38 0.32 -11.00 6.82
CA ARG A 38 0.66 -12.07 7.77
C ARG A 38 2.09 -11.97 8.32
N SER A 39 2.99 -11.28 7.62
CA SER A 39 4.36 -11.05 8.09
C SER A 39 4.51 -9.86 9.05
N ILE A 40 3.47 -9.04 9.20
CA ILE A 40 3.48 -7.94 10.16
C ILE A 40 3.44 -8.51 11.59
N SER A 41 4.38 -8.06 12.42
CA SER A 41 4.50 -8.46 13.82
C SER A 41 3.27 -8.05 14.64
N GLN A 42 2.98 -8.77 15.73
CA GLN A 42 1.78 -8.52 16.55
C GLN A 42 1.74 -7.09 17.13
N PRO A 43 0.53 -6.50 17.28
CA PRO A 43 -0.78 -7.12 17.09
C PRO A 43 -1.17 -7.30 15.61
N THR A 44 -1.81 -8.42 15.30
CA THR A 44 -2.32 -8.70 13.95
C THR A 44 -3.26 -7.56 13.52
N PRO A 45 -3.02 -6.91 12.37
CA PRO A 45 -3.88 -5.84 11.92
C PRO A 45 -5.32 -6.33 11.71
N VAL A 46 -6.29 -5.55 12.23
CA VAL A 46 -7.71 -5.86 12.07
C VAL A 46 -8.13 -5.55 10.64
N ILE A 47 -8.65 -6.56 9.94
CA ILE A 47 -9.22 -6.40 8.60
C ILE A 47 -10.70 -6.05 8.75
N ASP A 48 -11.09 -4.89 8.22
CA ASP A 48 -12.49 -4.59 7.95
C ASP A 48 -12.94 -5.43 6.75
N HIS A 49 -13.65 -6.51 7.04
CA HIS A 49 -14.08 -7.52 6.06
C HIS A 49 -15.11 -6.95 5.09
N GLN A 50 -14.59 -6.35 4.03
CA GLN A 50 -15.34 -5.86 2.89
C GLN A 50 -14.87 -6.59 1.64
N THR A 51 -15.35 -7.82 1.46
CA THR A 51 -15.02 -8.64 0.30
C THR A 51 -15.61 -8.00 -0.96
N THR A 52 -14.74 -7.41 -1.77
CA THR A 52 -15.10 -6.73 -3.01
C THR A 52 -14.20 -7.22 -4.14
N HIS A 53 -14.50 -6.77 -5.34
CA HIS A 53 -13.72 -7.06 -6.53
C HIS A 53 -12.96 -5.80 -6.93
N LEU A 54 -11.63 -5.89 -6.95
CA LEU A 54 -10.78 -4.83 -7.46
C LEU A 54 -10.60 -5.04 -8.96
N ASN A 55 -11.28 -4.21 -9.75
CA ASN A 55 -11.28 -4.30 -11.20
C ASN A 55 -10.14 -3.44 -11.75
N SER A 56 -9.20 -4.08 -12.45
CA SER A 56 -8.17 -3.40 -13.20
C SER A 56 -8.69 -2.90 -14.55
N PHE A 57 -8.01 -1.90 -15.11
CA PHE A 57 -8.33 -1.33 -16.43
C PHE A 57 -8.35 -2.38 -17.57
N LYS A 58 -7.66 -3.53 -17.40
CA LYS A 58 -7.61 -4.62 -18.39
C LYS A 58 -8.64 -5.72 -18.15
N GLY A 59 -9.71 -5.45 -17.38
CA GLY A 59 -10.77 -6.43 -17.11
C GLY A 59 -10.38 -7.58 -16.18
N LYS A 60 -9.14 -7.58 -15.65
CA LYS A 60 -8.78 -8.52 -14.57
C LYS A 60 -9.44 -8.03 -13.28
N SER A 61 -10.20 -8.90 -12.64
CA SER A 61 -10.81 -8.69 -11.34
C SER A 61 -10.05 -9.50 -10.30
N VAL A 62 -9.59 -8.85 -9.23
CA VAL A 62 -8.91 -9.50 -8.11
C VAL A 62 -9.83 -9.47 -6.90
N ARG A 63 -10.03 -10.63 -6.27
CA ARG A 63 -10.80 -10.73 -5.02
C ARG A 63 -10.03 -10.05 -3.89
N THR A 64 -10.70 -9.17 -3.17
CA THR A 64 -10.17 -8.52 -1.97
C THR A 64 -10.71 -9.23 -0.72
N LEU A 65 -9.91 -9.26 0.34
CA LEU A 65 -10.31 -9.79 1.64
C LEU A 65 -10.94 -8.71 2.55
N GLY A 66 -10.68 -7.44 2.23
CA GLY A 66 -11.14 -6.30 2.99
C GLY A 66 -10.17 -5.14 2.96
N ILE A 67 -10.36 -4.21 3.90
CA ILE A 67 -9.52 -3.03 4.09
C ILE A 67 -8.82 -3.13 5.44
N VAL A 68 -7.54 -2.80 5.48
CA VAL A 68 -6.76 -2.69 6.72
C VAL A 68 -6.18 -1.28 6.83
N ALA A 69 -6.22 -0.68 8.02
CA ALA A 69 -5.50 0.54 8.34
C ALA A 69 -4.13 0.16 8.92
N LEU A 70 -3.06 0.62 8.29
CA LEU A 70 -1.68 0.38 8.72
C LEU A 70 -0.96 1.70 8.88
N THR A 71 -0.21 1.84 9.96
CA THR A 71 0.75 2.94 10.10
C THR A 71 1.90 2.70 9.13
N THR A 72 2.15 3.70 8.28
CA THR A 72 3.18 3.63 7.25
C THR A 72 4.19 4.73 7.46
N LYS A 73 5.47 4.36 7.49
CA LYS A 73 6.57 5.32 7.57
C LYS A 73 7.32 5.33 6.25
N THR A 74 7.46 6.52 5.68
CA THR A 74 8.25 6.76 4.47
C THR A 74 9.10 7.99 4.71
N TYR A 75 10.42 7.83 4.75
CA TYR A 75 11.34 8.85 5.25
C TYR A 75 10.93 9.31 6.66
N ASP A 76 10.72 10.62 6.86
CA ASP A 76 10.34 11.23 8.14
C ASP A 76 8.83 11.39 8.31
N VAL A 77 8.03 10.83 7.40
CA VAL A 77 6.57 10.96 7.43
C VAL A 77 5.91 9.63 7.81
N GLU A 78 5.29 9.62 8.99
CA GLU A 78 4.48 8.52 9.51
C GLU A 78 2.99 8.86 9.39
N LEU A 79 2.23 8.02 8.69
CA LEU A 79 0.79 8.23 8.44
C LEU A 79 0.02 6.92 8.45
N GLU A 80 -1.16 6.94 9.06
CA GLU A 80 -2.14 5.87 8.93
C GLU A 80 -2.65 5.82 7.48
N THR A 81 -2.50 4.66 6.85
CA THR A 81 -2.86 4.44 5.45
C THR A 81 -3.76 3.22 5.33
N ARG A 82 -4.85 3.37 4.58
CA ARG A 82 -5.76 2.27 4.26
C ARG A 82 -5.21 1.49 3.07
N PHE A 83 -5.11 0.17 3.24
CA PHE A 83 -4.75 -0.79 2.18
C PHE A 83 -5.89 -1.75 1.95
N THR A 84 -6.15 -2.04 0.68
CA THR A 84 -6.97 -3.16 0.27
C THR A 84 -6.13 -4.44 0.33
N VAL A 85 -6.59 -5.42 1.08
CA VAL A 85 -5.91 -6.72 1.21
C VAL A 85 -6.37 -7.62 0.06
N VAL A 86 -5.44 -8.20 -0.68
CA VAL A 86 -5.74 -9.13 -1.77
C VAL A 86 -5.25 -10.54 -1.46
N ASP A 87 -6.08 -11.52 -1.81
CA ASP A 87 -5.74 -12.95 -1.77
C ASP A 87 -5.32 -13.42 -3.18
N HIS A 88 -4.32 -12.76 -3.73
CA HIS A 88 -3.78 -13.08 -5.04
C HIS A 88 -2.27 -12.96 -5.02
N PHE A 89 -1.61 -13.80 -5.81
CA PHE A 89 -0.17 -13.73 -5.98
C PHE A 89 0.22 -12.41 -6.66
N MET A 90 1.10 -11.65 -6.03
CA MET A 90 1.70 -10.45 -6.58
C MET A 90 3.21 -10.48 -6.39
N PRO A 91 4.00 -9.96 -7.35
CA PRO A 91 5.46 -9.95 -7.25
C PRO A 91 5.99 -8.90 -6.25
N PHE A 92 5.10 -8.04 -5.75
CA PHE A 92 5.36 -6.97 -4.78
C PHE A 92 4.75 -7.32 -3.43
N ASP A 93 5.27 -6.73 -2.35
CA ASP A 93 4.68 -6.84 -1.01
C ASP A 93 3.46 -5.91 -0.87
N ALA A 94 3.55 -4.72 -1.46
CA ALA A 94 2.49 -3.71 -1.45
C ALA A 94 2.53 -2.84 -2.72
N ILE A 95 1.40 -2.20 -3.03
CA ILE A 95 1.24 -1.16 -4.04
C ILE A 95 0.76 0.12 -3.34
N VAL A 96 1.49 1.21 -3.55
CA VAL A 96 1.14 2.55 -3.07
C VAL A 96 0.48 3.31 -4.21
N GLY A 97 -0.82 3.54 -4.08
CA GLY A 97 -1.64 4.23 -5.06
C GLY A 97 -1.75 5.74 -4.83
N ARG A 98 -2.62 6.39 -5.62
CA ARG A 98 -2.93 7.83 -5.46
C ARG A 98 -3.30 8.25 -4.03
N PRO A 99 -4.10 7.50 -3.25
CA PRO A 99 -4.51 7.96 -1.92
C PRO A 99 -3.32 8.29 -1.02
N ARG A 100 -2.32 7.41 -0.96
CA ARG A 100 -1.13 7.65 -0.13
C ARG A 100 -0.20 8.69 -0.75
N LEU A 101 -0.03 8.69 -2.07
CA LEU A 101 0.78 9.71 -2.77
C LEU A 101 0.24 11.13 -2.56
N HIS A 102 -1.08 11.29 -2.53
CA HIS A 102 -1.72 12.58 -2.25
C HIS A 102 -1.48 13.03 -0.80
N GLN A 103 -1.46 12.10 0.16
CA GLN A 103 -1.11 12.41 1.55
C GLN A 103 0.35 12.84 1.68
N MET A 104 1.30 12.15 1.03
CA MET A 104 2.71 12.54 1.02
C MET A 104 2.90 13.98 0.51
N LYS A 105 2.27 14.31 -0.62
CA LYS A 105 2.34 15.66 -1.20
C LYS A 105 1.76 16.75 -0.29
N ARG A 106 0.80 16.41 0.58
CA ARG A 106 0.23 17.35 1.56
C ARG A 106 1.16 17.52 2.77
N SER A 107 1.73 16.44 3.28
CA SER A 107 2.61 16.48 4.46
C SER A 107 3.97 17.14 4.17
N LEU A 108 4.48 17.05 2.94
CA LEU A 108 5.71 17.72 2.52
C LEU A 108 5.57 19.24 2.30
N ARG A 109 4.37 19.83 2.47
CA ARG A 109 4.11 21.27 2.23
C ARG A 109 4.25 22.18 3.46
N PHE A 110 4.83 21.72 4.56
CA PHE A 110 5.10 22.56 5.73
C PHE A 110 6.58 22.65 6.05
N THR A 111 7.30 23.40 5.21
CA THR A 111 8.54 24.10 5.59
C THR A 111 8.73 25.30 4.68
N THR A 112 7.72 26.18 4.62
CA THR A 112 7.99 27.58 4.27
C THR A 112 8.23 28.30 5.59
N ASN A 113 9.51 28.46 5.95
CA ASN A 113 9.90 29.50 6.89
C ASN A 113 9.48 30.84 6.27
N ALA A 114 8.54 31.51 6.92
CA ALA A 114 8.36 32.95 6.81
C ALA A 114 9.17 33.62 7.91
#